data_AF-M6RNF6-F1
#
_entry.id   AF-M6RNF6-F1
#
_cell.length_a   1.000
_cell.length_b   1.000
_cell.length_c   1.000
_cell.angle_alpha   90.00
_cell.angle_beta   90.00
_cell.angle_gamma   90.00
#
_symmetry.space_group_name_H-M   'P 1'
#
loop_
_entity.id
_entity.type
_entity.pdbx_description
1 polymer ?
#
loop_
_entity_poly.entity_id
_entity_poly.type
_entity_poly.pdbx_seq_one_letter_code
_entity_poly.pdbx_strand_id
1 'polypeptide(L)' 'MRKIILQTMLSMNGYFEGPNSTIDWHVVDEEFNKYTIDFLDQVDVLLFGRITYEL' A
#
# COMPACT_ATOMS: atom_id res chain seq x y z
N MET A 1 12.26 11.26 16.78
CA MET A 1 12.99 10.73 15.60
C MET A 1 11.95 10.27 14.59
N ARG A 2 12.09 10.64 13.31
CA ARG A 2 11.16 10.18 12.25
C ARG A 2 11.48 8.73 11.90
N LYS A 3 10.47 7.87 11.77
CA LYS A 3 10.62 6.47 11.37
C LYS A 3 10.48 6.33 9.86
N ILE A 4 11.19 5.37 9.27
CA ILE A 4 10.90 4.87 7.93
C ILE A 4 9.94 3.71 8.10
N ILE A 5 8.79 3.79 7.45
CA ILE A 5 7.71 2.80 7.55
C ILE A 5 7.50 2.18 6.16
N LEU A 6 7.46 0.86 6.10
CA LEU A 6 7.00 0.13 4.92
C LEU A 6 5.56 -0.33 5.19
N GLN A 7 4.63 0.13 4.36
CA GLN A 7 3.25 -0.34 4.32
C GLN A 7 3.03 -0.95 2.93
N THR A 8 2.59 -2.21 2.88
CA THR A 8 2.28 -2.90 1.63
C THR A 8 1.30 -4.05 1.87
N MET A 9 0.44 -4.35 0.90
CA MET A 9 -0.43 -5.53 0.91
C MET A 9 0.27 -6.66 0.17
N LEU A 10 0.41 -7.82 0.82
CA LEU A 10 1.05 -9.00 0.24
C LEU A 10 0.10 -10.19 0.29
N SER A 11 0.18 -11.03 -0.73
CA SER A 11 -0.44 -12.35 -0.72
C SER A 11 0.17 -13.20 0.40
N MET A 12 -0.50 -14.30 0.74
CA MET A 12 -0.01 -15.23 1.77
C MET A 12 1.38 -15.80 1.46
N ASN A 13 1.73 -15.94 0.18
CA ASN A 13 3.03 -16.39 -0.29
C ASN A 13 4.01 -15.24 -0.61
N GLY A 14 3.70 -14.00 -0.21
CA GLY A 14 4.65 -12.89 -0.19
C GLY A 14 4.74 -12.05 -1.47
N TYR A 15 3.73 -12.08 -2.34
CA TYR A 15 3.71 -11.30 -3.59
C TYR A 15 2.81 -10.07 -3.46
N PHE A 16 3.26 -8.94 -4.00
CA PHE A 16 2.50 -7.67 -4.01
C PHE A 16 1.56 -7.55 -5.22
N GLU A 17 1.96 -8.08 -6.37
CA GLU A 17 1.22 -8.03 -7.63
C GLU A 17 0.98 -9.43 -8.19
N GLY A 18 -0.12 -9.57 -8.93
CA GLY A 18 -0.41 -10.77 -9.72
C GLY A 18 0.36 -10.77 -11.05
N PRO A 19 0.16 -11.81 -11.88
CA PRO A 19 0.67 -11.81 -13.24
C PRO A 19 0.24 -10.55 -14.01
N ASN A 20 1.13 -9.99 -14.84
CA ASN A 20 0.88 -8.75 -15.60
C ASN A 20 0.67 -7.49 -14.75
N SER A 21 1.26 -7.42 -13.55
CA SER A 21 1.20 -6.25 -12.66
C SER A 21 -0.22 -5.86 -12.23
N THR A 22 -1.11 -6.84 -12.08
CA THR A 22 -2.47 -6.58 -11.56
C THR A 22 -2.48 -6.55 -10.03
N ILE A 23 -3.34 -5.69 -9.49
CA ILE A 23 -3.65 -5.56 -8.06
C ILE A 23 -5.12 -5.86 -7.77
N ASP A 24 -5.79 -6.58 -8.68
CA ASP A 24 -7.21 -6.92 -8.65
C ASP A 24 -7.63 -7.78 -7.45
N TRP A 25 -6.66 -8.47 -6.85
CA TRP A 25 -6.88 -9.25 -5.63
C TRP A 25 -6.84 -8.41 -4.34
N HIS A 26 -6.41 -7.14 -4.41
CA HIS A 26 -6.39 -6.25 -3.24
C HIS A 26 -7.83 -5.94 -2.82
N VAL A 27 -8.14 -6.15 -1.54
CA VAL A 27 -9.46 -5.83 -0.97
C VAL A 27 -9.39 -4.48 -0.28
N VAL A 28 -9.97 -3.46 -0.92
CA VAL A 28 -10.00 -2.07 -0.44
C VAL A 28 -11.45 -1.71 -0.09
N ASP A 29 -11.92 -2.23 1.04
CA ASP A 29 -13.27 -1.97 1.56
C ASP A 29 -13.33 -0.76 2.50
N GLU A 30 -14.48 -0.51 3.12
CA GLU A 30 -14.67 0.62 4.03
C GLU A 30 -13.75 0.57 5.26
N GLU A 31 -13.49 -0.64 5.79
CA GLU A 31 -12.62 -0.83 6.95
C GLU A 31 -11.17 -0.51 6.59
N PHE A 32 -10.68 -1.03 5.46
CA PHE A 32 -9.32 -0.76 5.00
C PHE A 32 -9.13 0.74 4.66
N ASN A 33 -10.12 1.38 4.05
CA ASN A 33 -10.06 2.81 3.77
C ASN A 33 -9.97 3.62 5.07
N LYS A 34 -10.77 3.28 6.09
CA LYS A 34 -10.71 3.94 7.40
C LYS A 34 -9.33 3.77 8.04
N TYR A 35 -8.80 2.55 8.06
CA TYR A 35 -7.45 2.29 8.55
C TYR A 35 -6.38 3.12 7.82
N THR A 36 -6.50 3.20 6.49
CA THR A 36 -5.52 3.91 5.65
C THR A 36 -5.55 5.41 5.91
N ILE A 37 -6.74 6.01 6.09
CA ILE A 37 -6.88 7.43 6.47
C ILE A 37 -6.21 7.68 7.82
N ASP A 38 -6.56 6.87 8.85
CA ASP A 38 -6.01 7.02 10.20
C ASP A 38 -4.48 6.79 10.24
N PHE A 39 -3.94 5.98 9.32
CA PHE A 39 -2.50 5.78 9.11
C PHE A 39 -1.83 6.97 8.40
N LEU A 40 -2.46 7.49 7.34
CA LEU A 40 -1.92 8.60 6.56
C LEU A 40 -1.85 9.90 7.38
N ASP A 41 -2.75 10.08 8.34
CA ASP A 41 -2.68 11.20 9.31
C ASP A 41 -1.44 11.18 10.21
N GLN A 42 -0.70 10.06 10.26
CA GLN A 42 0.51 9.90 11.07
C GLN A 42 1.82 10.10 10.27
N VAL A 43 1.73 10.35 8.96
CA VAL A 43 2.89 10.50 8.07
C VAL A 43 2.82 11.77 7.24
N ASP A 44 3.95 12.44 7.05
CA ASP A 44 3.99 13.68 6.26
C ASP A 44 4.46 13.47 4.81
N VAL A 45 5.01 12.29 4.49
CA VAL A 45 5.64 12.02 3.18
C VAL A 45 5.35 10.58 2.74
N LEU A 46 4.90 10.43 1.51
CA LEU A 46 4.82 9.16 0.78
C LEU A 46 5.96 9.06 -0.22
N LEU A 47 6.61 7.90 -0.28
CA LEU A 47 7.71 7.64 -1.19
C LEU A 47 7.38 6.42 -2.05
N PHE A 48 7.33 6.63 -3.36
CA PHE A 48 7.03 5.57 -4.34
C PHE A 48 8.16 5.45 -5.36
N GLY A 49 8.36 4.23 -5.87
CA GLY A 49 9.11 4.04 -7.11
C GLY A 49 8.28 4.51 -8.31
N ARG A 50 8.95 4.80 -9.45
CA ARG A 50 8.29 5.30 -10.68
C ARG A 50 7.08 4.44 -11.10
N ILE A 51 7.26 3.12 -11.14
CA ILE A 51 6.21 2.19 -11.59
C ILE A 51 5.00 2.24 -10.65
N THR A 52 5.22 2.26 -9.33
CA THR A 52 4.15 2.38 -8.33
C THR A 52 3.42 3.73 -8.38
N TYR A 53 4.12 4.80 -8.75
CA TYR A 53 3.52 6.11 -8.93
C TYR A 53 2.68 6.23 -10.21
N GLU A 54 3.02 5.45 -11.24
CA GLU A 54 2.33 5.43 -12.54
C GLU A 54 1.14 4.44 -12.61
N LEU A 55 1.04 3.52 -11.64
CA LEU A 55 -0.07 2.56 -11.49
C LEU A 55 -1.38 3.25 -11.11
#